data_AF-V4LGR1-F1
#
_entry.id   AF-V4LGR1-F1
#
_cell.length_a   1.000
_cell.length_b   1.000
_cell.length_c   1.000
_cell.angle_alpha   90.00
_cell.angle_beta   90.00
_cell.angle_gamma   90.00
#
_symmetry.space_group_name_H-M   'P 1'
#
loop_
_entity.id
_entity.type
_entity.pdbx_description
1 polymer ?
#
loop_
_entity_poly.entity_id
_entity_poly.type
_entity_poly.pdbx_seq_one_letter_code
_entity_poly.pdbx_strand_id
1 'polypeptide(L)' 'MDWSSEEQAILEDGLVRYSSEPSISRYAKIASKLQNKTVRDVAMRCRWIYKKENNKRRKEDHNGLGRVRVDNK' A
#
# COMPACT_ATOMS: atom_id res chain seq x y z
N MET A 1 12.44 1.23 -8.97
CA MET A 1 12.82 0.13 -8.07
C MET A 1 12.20 -1.12 -8.62
N ASP A 2 13.00 -1.90 -9.32
CA ASP A 2 12.62 -3.25 -9.75
C ASP A 2 12.53 -4.13 -8.50
N TRP A 3 11.33 -4.63 -8.24
CA TRP A 3 11.08 -5.65 -7.21
C TRP A 3 11.09 -6.99 -7.91
N SER A 4 11.92 -7.92 -7.47
CA SER A 4 11.85 -9.28 -7.98
C SER A 4 10.61 -9.99 -7.42
N SER A 5 10.16 -11.05 -8.10
CA SER A 5 9.07 -11.89 -7.61
C SER A 5 9.36 -12.47 -6.22
N GLU A 6 10.63 -12.79 -5.95
CA GLU A 6 11.09 -13.29 -4.67
C GLU A 6 11.01 -12.21 -3.57
N GLU A 7 11.50 -11.00 -3.86
CA GLU A 7 11.41 -9.88 -2.91
C GLU A 7 9.96 -9.53 -2.59
N GLN A 8 9.07 -9.62 -3.60
CA GLN A 8 7.64 -9.38 -3.41
C GLN A 8 6.99 -10.48 -2.57
N ALA A 9 7.34 -11.75 -2.78
CA ALA A 9 6.83 -12.86 -1.95
C ALA A 9 7.25 -12.69 -0.48
N ILE A 10 8.49 -12.27 -0.22
CA ILE A 10 8.99 -11.98 1.13
C ILE A 10 8.21 -10.84 1.78
N LEU A 11 7.88 -9.80 1.02
CA LEU A 11 7.06 -8.67 1.48
C LEU A 11 5.66 -9.13 1.89
N GLU A 12 4.98 -9.91 1.04
CA GLU A 12 3.62 -10.39 1.30
C GLU A 12 3.58 -11.38 2.48
N ASP A 13 4.52 -12.34 2.55
CA ASP A 13 4.68 -13.25 3.70
C ASP A 13 4.89 -12.47 5.00
N GLY A 14 5.81 -11.49 4.99
CA GLY A 14 6.10 -10.69 6.16
C GLY A 14 4.94 -9.81 6.61
N LEU A 15 4.15 -9.28 5.67
CA LEU A 15 2.95 -8.50 5.98
C LEU A 15 1.90 -9.34 6.71
N VAL A 16 1.72 -10.59 6.31
CA VAL A 16 0.80 -11.54 6.97
C VAL A 16 1.37 -11.98 8.31
N ARG A 17 2.64 -12.41 8.33
CA ARG A 17 3.30 -12.99 9.49
C ARG A 17 3.49 -12.01 10.64
N TYR A 18 3.70 -10.74 10.34
CA TYR A 18 3.86 -9.67 11.34
C TYR A 18 2.62 -8.75 11.40
N SER A 19 1.46 -9.23 10.98
CA SER A 19 0.19 -8.47 10.98
C SER A 19 -0.22 -7.94 12.36
N SER A 20 0.19 -8.60 13.45
CA SER A 20 -0.05 -8.19 14.83
C SER A 20 0.94 -7.13 15.35
N GLU A 21 2.05 -6.90 14.64
CA GLU A 21 3.07 -5.94 15.05
C GLU A 21 2.77 -4.52 14.56
N PRO A 22 3.26 -3.49 15.28
CA PRO A 22 3.16 -2.11 14.83
C PRO A 22 3.88 -1.91 13.49
N SER A 23 3.33 -1.03 12.65
CA SER A 23 3.74 -0.86 11.24
C SER A 23 5.25 -0.66 11.06
N ILE A 24 5.89 0.15 11.90
CA ILE A 24 7.34 0.41 11.81
C ILE A 24 8.16 -0.86 12.11
N SER A 25 7.83 -1.57 13.21
CA SER A 25 8.50 -2.83 13.60
C SER A 25 8.34 -3.91 12.52
N ARG A 26 7.12 -4.02 11.98
CA ARG A 26 6.80 -4.90 10.85
C ARG A 26 7.69 -4.60 9.64
N TYR A 27 7.76 -3.35 9.20
CA TYR A 27 8.56 -2.99 8.03
C TYR A 27 10.06 -3.16 8.28
N ALA A 28 10.54 -2.94 9.50
CA ALA A 28 11.93 -3.20 9.88
C ALA A 28 12.27 -4.69 9.78
N LYS A 29 11.40 -5.57 10.27
CA LYS A 29 11.58 -7.03 10.16
C LYS A 29 11.57 -7.53 8.73
N ILE A 30 10.72 -6.96 7.87
CA ILE A 30 10.67 -7.29 6.45
C ILE A 30 11.92 -6.79 5.73
N ALA A 31 12.33 -5.55 5.99
CA ALA A 31 13.56 -4.99 5.42
C ALA A 31 14.80 -5.79 5.85
N SER A 32 14.82 -6.31 7.07
CA SER A 32 15.90 -7.20 7.51
C SER A 32 16.01 -8.49 6.69
N LYS A 33 14.93 -8.96 6.05
CA LYS A 33 14.97 -10.10 5.12
C LYS A 33 15.35 -9.69 3.70
N LEU A 34 15.18 -8.42 3.36
CA LEU A 34 15.49 -7.84 2.05
C LEU A 34 16.77 -7.02 2.17
N GLN A 35 17.94 -7.67 2.10
CA GLN A 35 19.24 -7.01 2.29
C GLN A 35 19.46 -5.79 1.38
N ASN A 36 18.81 -5.75 0.21
CA ASN A 36 18.90 -4.67 -0.75
C ASN A 36 17.79 -3.61 -0.64
N LYS A 37 16.89 -3.69 0.34
CA LYS A 37 15.73 -2.78 0.47
C LYS A 37 15.67 -2.19 1.87
N THR A 38 15.43 -0.89 1.95
CA THR A 38 15.29 -0.19 3.23
C THR A 38 13.85 -0.27 3.75
N VAL A 39 13.67 0.03 5.04
CA VAL A 39 12.35 0.19 5.67
C VAL A 39 11.49 1.20 4.89
N ARG A 40 12.10 2.24 4.33
CA ARG A 40 11.43 3.26 3.51
C ARG A 40 10.87 2.64 2.23
N ASP A 41 11.62 1.77 1.57
CA ASP A 41 11.22 1.12 0.32
C ASP A 41 10.08 0.14 0.55
N VAL A 42 10.18 -0.65 1.62
CA VAL A 42 9.11 -1.54 2.09
C VAL A 42 7.83 -0.75 2.38
N ALA A 43 7.92 0.34 3.15
CA ALA A 43 6.77 1.18 3.48
C ALA A 43 6.14 1.83 2.24
N MET A 44 6.95 2.27 1.27
CA MET A 44 6.46 2.77 -0.01
C MET A 44 5.73 1.68 -0.79
N ARG A 45 6.26 0.46 -0.90
CA ARG A 45 5.55 -0.63 -1.59
C ARG A 45 4.27 -1.06 -0.89
N CYS A 46 4.29 -1.19 0.42
CA CYS A 46 3.08 -1.49 1.20
C CYS A 46 1.97 -0.49 0.86
N ARG A 47 2.27 0.82 0.86
CA ARG A 47 1.29 1.86 0.48
C ARG A 47 0.78 1.71 -0.94
N TRP A 48 1.65 1.39 -1.90
CA TRP A 48 1.27 1.18 -3.30
C TRP A 48 0.36 -0.05 -3.49
N ILE A 49 0.66 -1.16 -2.82
CA ILE A 49 -0.15 -2.38 -2.85
C ILE A 49 -1.51 -2.14 -2.18
N TYR A 50 -1.54 -1.52 -1.00
CA TYR A 50 -2.78 -1.18 -0.30
C TYR A 50 -3.68 -0.22 -1.09
N LYS A 51 -3.09 0.76 -1.81
CA LYS A 51 -3.82 1.69 -2.69
C LYS A 51 -4.42 0.98 -3.91
N LYS A 52 -3.76 -0.07 -4.43
CA LYS A 52 -4.26 -0.89 -5.55
C LYS A 52 -5.48 -1.73 -5.14
N GLU A 53 -5.51 -2.21 -3.90
CA GLU A 53 -6.67 -2.93 -3.35
C GLU A 53 -7.79 -1.97 -2.92
N ASN A 54 -7.46 -0.79 -2.36
CA ASN A 54 -8.46 0.19 -1.92
C ASN A 54 -9.20 0.87 -3.09
N ASN A 55 -8.62 0.92 -4.30
CA ASN A 55 -9.34 1.40 -5.48
C ASN A 55 -10.38 0.40 -6.01
N LYS A 56 -10.40 -0.85 -5.50
CA LYS A 56 -11.46 -1.83 -5.76
C LYS A 56 -12.52 -1.87 -4.65
N ARG A 57 -12.23 -1.37 -3.45
CA ARG A 57 -13.19 -1.26 -2.32
C ARG A 57 -13.98 0.06 -2.28
N ARG A 58 -13.83 0.95 -3.26
CA ARG A 58 -14.79 2.05 -3.49
C ARG A 58 -15.48 1.91 -4.84
N LYS A 59 -16.33 0.90 -4.90
CA LYS A 59 -17.58 1.02 -5.65
C LYS A 59 -18.72 0.84 -4.65
N GLU A 60 -18.94 1.88 -3.86
CA GLU A 60 -20.24 2.28 -3.32
C GLU A 60 -20.07 3.69 -2.74
N ASP A 61 -20.86 4.60 -3.30
CA ASP A 61 -21.17 5.97 -2.89
C ASP A 61 -20.03 6.88 -2.39
N HIS A 62 -19.58 7.77 -3.27
CA HIS A 62 -19.93 9.18 -3.13
C HIS A 62 -19.56 9.92 -4.42
N ASN A 63 -20.58 10.07 -5.24
CA ASN A 63 -20.80 11.18 -6.14
C ASN A 63 -20.39 12.52 -5.46
N GLY A 64 -19.58 13.35 -6.10
CA GLY A 64 -19.27 14.67 -5.54
C GLY A 64 -18.22 15.54 -6.23
N LEU A 65 -17.54 15.07 -7.28
CA LEU A 65 -16.67 15.92 -8.10
C LEU A 65 -17.27 16.05 -9.49
N GLY A 66 -18.08 17.09 -9.70
CA GLY A 66 -18.70 17.32 -10.99
C GLY A 66 -19.54 18.59 -11.08
N ARG A 67 -18.88 19.75 -11.10
CA ARG A 67 -19.36 21.03 -11.67
C ARG A 67 -20.69 21.56 -11.10
N VAL A 68 -20.59 22.56 -10.22
CA VAL A 68 -21.66 23.57 -10.12
C VAL A 68 -21.66 24.31 -11.46
N ARG A 69 -22.56 23.89 -12.36
CA ARG A 69 -22.95 24.69 -13.51
C ARG A 69 -23.94 25.74 -13.02
N VAL A 70 -23.72 26.95 -13.52
CA VAL A 70 -24.46 28.18 -13.30
C VAL A 70 -25.72 28.17 -14.16
N ASP A 71 -26.91 28.29 -13.58
CA ASP A 71 -28.15 28.62 -14.29
C ASP A 71 -29.07 29.40 -13.31
N ASN A 72 -28.96 30.74 -13.25
CA ASN A 72 -29.84 31.72 -13.90
C ASN A 72 -31.33 31.64 -13.50
N LYS A 73 -31.78 32.63 -12.72
CA LYS A 73 -33.18 33.08 -12.64
C LYS A 73 -33.19 34.61 -12.78
#